data_AF-A0A2V9ZLN4-F1
#
_entry.id   AF-A0A2V9ZLN4-F1
#
_cell.length_a   1.000
_cell.length_b   1.000
_cell.length_c   1.000
_cell.angle_alpha   90.00
_cell.angle_beta   90.00
_cell.angle_gamma   90.00
#
_symmetry.space_group_name_H-M   'P 1'
#
loop_
_entity.id
_entity.type
_entity.pdbx_description
1 polymer ?
#
loop_
_entity_poly.entity_id
_entity_poly.type
_entity_poly.pdbx_seq_one_letter_code
_entity_poly.pdbx_strand_id
1 'polypeptide(L)'
;MQDAGRTRQEVAQWAMGEYSQALDKGDALTPDERLAIIDKLARYTGLNKDIIDLANLRIDVRLFTHYLLADQKLRVGRYDGRFTAPDPNGFFDTQFFDPTNAQIGPPFTSVFNDYIRRELNYKVDMPYYTSARDSGLFQWSWMGGPPPPTGAAATTDQGYTDTATALRQAMVKNPFLKVLVMEGYYDLATPFLAANYTMNHLDLTPQYHKNISTATYDSGHMVYLNSTQHPKMKQDFVNFIDASLPKGH
;
A
#
# COMPACT_ATOMS: atom_id res chain seq x y z
N MET A 1 5.90 -23.10 -8.76
CA MET A 1 6.38 -21.71 -8.93
C MET A 1 7.84 -21.68 -8.54
N GLN A 2 8.67 -21.04 -9.36
CA GLN A 2 10.05 -20.68 -9.00
C GLN A 2 10.05 -19.87 -7.69
N ASP A 3 11.18 -19.88 -6.97
CA ASP A 3 11.42 -19.11 -5.75
C ASP A 3 10.78 -17.71 -5.80
N ALA A 4 9.72 -17.50 -5.00
CA ALA A 4 8.96 -16.25 -4.98
C ALA A 4 9.81 -15.05 -4.56
N GLY A 5 10.82 -15.26 -3.71
CA GLY A 5 11.76 -14.21 -3.33
C GLY A 5 12.61 -13.78 -4.53
N ARG A 6 13.13 -14.76 -5.28
CA ARG A 6 13.89 -14.49 -6.51
C ARG A 6 13.04 -13.76 -7.55
N THR A 7 11.81 -14.20 -7.79
CA THR A 7 10.91 -13.54 -8.74
C THR A 7 10.60 -12.09 -8.32
N ARG A 8 10.34 -11.82 -7.03
CA ARG A 8 10.11 -10.45 -6.55
C ARG A 8 11.32 -9.55 -6.78
N GLN A 9 12.54 -10.03 -6.55
CA GLN A 9 13.77 -9.27 -6.79
C GLN A 9 13.95 -8.97 -8.29
N GLU A 10 13.76 -9.97 -9.14
CA GLU A 10 13.80 -9.83 -10.60
C GLU A 10 12.81 -8.77 -11.09
N VAL A 11 11.55 -8.86 -10.64
CA VAL A 11 10.50 -7.91 -11.01
C VAL A 11 10.78 -6.51 -10.48
N ALA A 12 11.28 -6.38 -9.25
CA ALA A 12 11.65 -5.07 -8.69
C ALA A 12 12.77 -4.39 -9.49
N GLN A 13 13.81 -5.15 -9.88
CA GLN A 13 14.89 -4.63 -10.74
C GLN A 13 14.37 -4.23 -12.11
N TRP A 14 13.49 -5.05 -12.71
CA TRP A 14 12.90 -4.74 -14.01
C TRP A 14 12.01 -3.48 -13.95
N ALA A 15 11.17 -3.36 -12.91
CA ALA A 15 10.28 -2.22 -12.70
C ALA A 15 11.07 -0.91 -12.53
N MET A 16 12.14 -0.93 -11.74
CA MET A 16 13.02 0.22 -11.51
C MET A 16 14.00 0.51 -12.66
N GLY A 17 14.12 -0.42 -13.62
CA GLY A 17 15.05 -0.32 -14.74
C GLY A 17 14.31 -0.15 -16.06
N GLU A 18 14.23 -1.25 -16.81
CA GLU A 18 13.70 -1.29 -18.17
C GLU A 18 12.28 -0.70 -18.28
N TYR A 19 11.40 -0.98 -17.34
CA TYR A 19 10.04 -0.45 -17.37
C TYR A 19 9.98 1.06 -17.15
N SER A 20 10.74 1.60 -16.18
CA SER A 20 10.86 3.05 -15.98
C SER A 20 11.40 3.74 -17.24
N GLN A 21 12.45 3.17 -17.86
CA GLN A 21 13.02 3.73 -19.09
C GLN A 21 12.03 3.70 -20.26
N ALA A 22 11.20 2.66 -20.36
CA ALA A 22 10.14 2.61 -21.36
C ALA A 22 9.08 3.70 -21.13
N LEU A 23 8.68 3.92 -19.87
CA LEU A 23 7.75 5.00 -19.53
C LEU A 23 8.35 6.38 -19.84
N ASP A 24 9.64 6.58 -19.59
CA ASP A 24 10.37 7.82 -19.90
C ASP A 24 10.44 8.11 -21.41
N LYS A 25 10.59 7.06 -22.24
CA LYS A 25 10.55 7.20 -23.71
C LYS A 25 9.17 7.65 -24.22
N GLY A 26 8.08 7.29 -23.53
CA GLY A 26 6.73 7.64 -23.93
C GLY A 26 6.43 7.23 -25.38
N ASP A 27 5.95 8.19 -26.18
CA ASP A 27 5.57 7.97 -27.59
C ASP A 27 6.77 7.70 -28.53
N ALA A 28 8.01 7.86 -28.04
CA ALA A 28 9.21 7.52 -28.81
C ALA A 28 9.51 6.00 -28.83
N LEU A 29 8.74 5.18 -28.11
CA LEU A 29 8.86 3.72 -28.17
C LEU A 29 8.52 3.20 -29.56
N THR A 30 9.39 2.35 -30.11
CA THR A 30 9.06 1.59 -31.32
C THR A 30 7.94 0.57 -31.03
N PRO A 31 7.20 0.12 -32.06
CA PRO A 31 6.18 -0.91 -31.87
C PRO A 31 6.71 -2.19 -31.21
N ASP A 32 7.92 -2.62 -31.58
CA ASP A 32 8.56 -3.82 -31.02
C ASP A 32 8.95 -3.64 -29.55
N GLU A 33 9.52 -2.48 -29.18
CA GLU A 33 9.81 -2.17 -27.78
C GLU A 33 8.53 -2.12 -26.95
N ARG A 34 7.47 -1.48 -27.45
CA ARG A 34 6.18 -1.41 -26.77
C ARG A 34 5.61 -2.81 -26.51
N LEU A 35 5.62 -3.67 -27.53
CA LEU A 35 5.13 -5.04 -27.41
C LEU A 35 5.93 -5.85 -26.38
N ALA A 36 7.26 -5.69 -26.34
CA ALA A 36 8.11 -6.34 -25.35
C ALA A 36 7.77 -5.92 -23.90
N ILE A 37 7.43 -4.64 -23.68
CA ILE A 37 6.99 -4.14 -22.37
C ILE A 37 5.61 -4.67 -22.00
N ILE A 38 4.67 -4.70 -22.95
CA ILE A 38 3.33 -5.29 -22.76
C ILE A 38 3.46 -6.76 -22.36
N ASP A 39 4.32 -7.52 -23.03
CA ASP A 39 4.54 -8.94 -22.75
C ASP A 39 5.10 -9.18 -21.35
N LYS A 40 6.07 -8.37 -20.93
CA LYS A 40 6.63 -8.46 -19.56
C LYS A 40 5.65 -8.01 -18.49
N LEU A 41 4.88 -6.93 -18.73
CA LEU A 41 3.82 -6.51 -17.83
C LEU A 41 2.77 -7.62 -17.67
N ALA A 42 2.29 -8.21 -18.76
CA ALA A 42 1.33 -9.30 -18.71
C ALA A 42 1.89 -10.51 -17.94
N ARG A 43 3.16 -10.86 -18.18
CA ARG A 43 3.85 -11.95 -17.47
C ARG A 43 3.94 -11.71 -15.96
N TYR A 44 4.29 -10.49 -15.53
CA TYR A 44 4.54 -10.20 -14.11
C TYR A 44 3.28 -9.84 -13.33
N THR A 45 2.29 -9.23 -14.00
CA THR A 45 1.06 -8.77 -13.35
C THR A 45 -0.10 -9.75 -13.49
N GLY A 46 -0.10 -10.58 -14.54
CA GLY A 46 -1.24 -11.42 -14.91
C GLY A 46 -2.35 -10.67 -15.65
N LEU A 47 -2.20 -9.37 -15.90
CA LEU A 47 -3.19 -8.59 -16.65
C LEU A 47 -3.22 -8.99 -18.13
N ASN A 48 -4.41 -8.85 -18.73
CA ASN A 48 -4.58 -8.99 -20.18
C ASN A 48 -3.78 -7.90 -20.91
N LYS A 49 -3.08 -8.29 -21.98
CA LYS A 49 -2.28 -7.39 -22.83
C LYS A 49 -3.09 -6.23 -23.40
N ASP A 50 -4.34 -6.46 -23.78
CA ASP A 50 -5.22 -5.43 -24.33
C ASP A 50 -5.52 -4.34 -23.28
N ILE A 51 -5.71 -4.75 -22.02
CA ILE A 51 -5.91 -3.82 -20.90
C ILE A 51 -4.62 -3.01 -20.65
N ILE A 52 -3.46 -3.65 -20.73
CA ILE A 52 -2.17 -2.99 -20.55
C ILE A 52 -1.91 -1.96 -21.67
N ASP A 53 -2.24 -2.31 -22.91
CA ASP A 53 -2.08 -1.44 -24.06
C ASP A 53 -3.03 -0.24 -23.99
N LEU A 54 -4.31 -0.48 -23.65
CA LEU A 54 -5.30 0.57 -23.40
C LEU A 54 -4.90 1.50 -22.25
N ALA A 55 -4.24 0.97 -21.22
CA ALA A 55 -3.68 1.76 -20.12
C ALA A 55 -2.44 2.58 -20.51
N ASN A 56 -1.99 2.49 -21.76
CA ASN A 56 -0.74 3.06 -22.25
C ASN A 56 0.46 2.72 -21.34
N LEU A 57 0.58 1.43 -21.02
CA LEU A 57 1.57 0.86 -20.12
C LEU A 57 1.46 1.34 -18.66
N ARG A 58 0.56 2.26 -18.30
CA ARG A 58 0.46 2.87 -16.97
C ARG A 58 -0.66 2.21 -16.15
N ILE A 59 -0.28 1.16 -15.44
CA ILE A 59 -1.21 0.42 -14.58
C ILE A 59 -1.28 1.09 -13.22
N ASP A 60 -2.39 1.77 -12.93
CA ASP A 60 -2.70 2.21 -11.57
C ASP A 60 -3.35 1.08 -10.75
N VAL A 61 -3.40 1.29 -9.44
CA VAL A 61 -3.93 0.30 -8.49
C VAL A 61 -5.41 0.00 -8.72
N ARG A 62 -6.22 1.01 -9.11
CA ARG A 62 -7.65 0.81 -9.37
C ARG A 62 -7.86 -0.04 -10.62
N LEU A 63 -7.08 0.22 -11.67
CA LEU A 63 -7.08 -0.56 -12.90
C LEU A 63 -6.66 -2.02 -12.60
N PHE A 64 -5.54 -2.21 -11.91
CA PHE A 64 -5.06 -3.55 -11.56
C PHE A 64 -6.10 -4.34 -10.74
N THR A 65 -6.64 -3.73 -9.69
CA THR A 65 -7.61 -4.39 -8.80
C THR A 65 -8.96 -4.66 -9.45
N HIS A 66 -9.32 -3.90 -10.48
CA HIS A 66 -10.53 -4.11 -11.25
C HIS A 66 -10.38 -5.21 -12.30
N TYR A 67 -9.29 -5.21 -13.07
CA TYR A 67 -9.20 -6.02 -14.27
C TYR A 67 -8.43 -7.35 -14.12
N LEU A 68 -7.66 -7.56 -13.04
CA LEU A 68 -6.85 -8.77 -12.89
C LEU A 68 -7.65 -10.07 -12.99
N LEU A 69 -8.85 -10.11 -12.40
CA LEU A 69 -9.72 -11.28 -12.37
C LEU A 69 -11.06 -11.03 -13.07
N ALA A 70 -11.03 -10.20 -14.12
CA ALA A 70 -12.22 -9.82 -14.89
C ALA A 70 -12.93 -11.03 -15.52
N ASP A 71 -12.16 -12.02 -15.97
CA ASP A 71 -12.66 -13.30 -16.52
C ASP A 71 -13.49 -14.10 -15.51
N GLN A 72 -13.22 -13.92 -14.23
CA GLN A 72 -13.93 -14.54 -13.11
C GLN A 72 -15.02 -13.64 -12.51
N LYS A 73 -15.20 -12.42 -13.04
CA LYS A 73 -16.09 -11.39 -12.49
C LYS A 73 -15.77 -11.03 -11.03
N LEU A 74 -14.49 -11.04 -10.67
CA LEU A 74 -13.99 -10.72 -9.34
C LEU A 74 -13.14 -9.45 -9.36
N ARG A 75 -13.22 -8.69 -8.26
CA ARG A 75 -12.25 -7.65 -7.92
C ARG A 75 -11.22 -8.19 -6.94
N VAL A 76 -10.04 -7.59 -6.96
CA VAL A 76 -8.93 -7.86 -6.04
C VAL A 76 -8.86 -6.77 -4.98
N GLY A 77 -8.48 -7.13 -3.76
CA GLY A 77 -8.31 -6.21 -2.65
C GLY A 77 -7.19 -5.19 -2.90
N ARG A 78 -7.45 -3.91 -2.60
CA ARG A 78 -6.41 -2.87 -2.61
C ARG A 78 -5.56 -2.94 -1.34
N TYR A 79 -6.20 -3.11 -0.18
CA TYR A 79 -5.45 -3.27 1.06
C TYR A 79 -4.76 -4.63 1.13
N ASP A 80 -5.32 -5.69 0.56
CA ASP A 80 -4.68 -7.00 0.53
C ASP A 80 -5.09 -7.78 -0.71
N GLY A 81 -4.16 -7.93 -1.65
CA GLY A 81 -4.40 -8.60 -2.94
C GLY A 81 -4.79 -10.09 -2.84
N ARG A 82 -4.77 -10.69 -1.65
CA ARG A 82 -5.26 -12.06 -1.42
C ARG A 82 -6.78 -12.12 -1.27
N PHE A 83 -7.43 -10.99 -0.99
CA PHE A 83 -8.87 -10.91 -0.86
C PHE A 83 -9.49 -10.65 -2.23
N THR A 84 -10.54 -11.39 -2.55
CA THR A 84 -11.32 -11.20 -3.77
C THR A 84 -12.80 -11.28 -3.46
N ALA A 85 -13.61 -10.57 -4.24
CA ALA A 85 -15.06 -10.63 -4.16
C ALA A 85 -15.67 -10.12 -5.47
N PRO A 86 -16.89 -10.57 -5.83
CA PRO A 86 -17.66 -9.87 -6.85
C PRO A 86 -17.97 -8.46 -6.37
N ASP A 87 -18.04 -7.52 -7.30
CA ASP A 87 -18.49 -6.18 -7.00
C ASP A 87 -20.02 -6.18 -6.75
N PRO A 88 -20.49 -5.64 -5.61
CA PRO A 88 -21.91 -5.66 -5.25
C PRO A 88 -22.80 -4.86 -6.22
N ASN A 89 -22.24 -3.93 -7.00
CA ASN A 89 -22.98 -3.08 -7.91
C ASN A 89 -22.83 -3.51 -9.40
N GLY A 90 -22.17 -4.64 -9.68
CA GLY A 90 -21.86 -5.11 -11.03
C GLY A 90 -20.41 -4.85 -11.43
N PHE A 91 -19.98 -5.32 -12.61
CA PHE A 91 -18.55 -5.28 -12.96
C PHE A 91 -18.11 -3.97 -13.63
N PHE A 92 -18.83 -3.48 -14.65
CA PHE A 92 -18.32 -2.42 -15.54
C PHE A 92 -18.52 -0.99 -15.02
N ASP A 93 -19.70 -0.66 -14.48
CA ASP A 93 -20.07 0.72 -14.12
C ASP A 93 -20.21 0.90 -12.61
N THR A 94 -19.12 0.69 -11.87
CA THR A 94 -19.17 0.76 -10.41
C THR A 94 -18.10 1.66 -9.80
N GLN A 95 -18.48 2.23 -8.65
CA GLN A 95 -17.54 2.93 -7.79
C GLN A 95 -16.43 1.99 -7.32
N PHE A 96 -15.34 2.57 -6.83
CA PHE A 96 -14.24 1.78 -6.30
C PHE A 96 -14.70 0.94 -5.11
N PHE A 97 -14.53 -0.37 -5.23
CA PHE A 97 -14.84 -1.36 -4.22
C PHE A 97 -13.58 -2.14 -3.86
N ASP A 98 -13.27 -2.22 -2.57
CA ASP A 98 -12.15 -3.00 -2.04
C ASP A 98 -12.69 -4.22 -1.27
N PRO A 99 -12.56 -5.44 -1.83
CA PRO A 99 -12.92 -6.68 -1.16
C PRO A 99 -12.33 -6.84 0.25
N THR A 100 -11.11 -6.33 0.47
CA THR A 100 -10.44 -6.43 1.77
C THR A 100 -11.26 -5.74 2.85
N ASN A 101 -11.66 -4.48 2.61
CA ASN A 101 -12.38 -3.67 3.59
C ASN A 101 -13.75 -4.29 3.90
N ALA A 102 -14.46 -4.76 2.88
CA ALA A 102 -15.77 -5.40 3.04
C ALA A 102 -15.71 -6.67 3.90
N GLN A 103 -14.63 -7.44 3.80
CA GLN A 103 -14.49 -8.72 4.52
C GLN A 103 -13.94 -8.56 5.93
N ILE A 104 -13.01 -7.61 6.15
CA ILE A 104 -12.43 -7.40 7.49
C ILE A 104 -13.26 -6.46 8.36
N GLY A 105 -14.00 -5.51 7.78
CA GLY A 105 -14.73 -4.50 8.55
C GLY A 105 -15.69 -5.10 9.60
N PRO A 106 -16.64 -5.97 9.21
CA PRO A 106 -17.61 -6.54 10.13
C PRO A 106 -17.02 -7.28 11.36
N PRO A 107 -16.02 -8.18 11.22
CA PRO A 107 -15.44 -8.84 12.39
C PRO A 107 -14.72 -7.86 13.34
N PHE A 108 -13.98 -6.87 12.84
CA PHE A 108 -13.35 -5.87 13.72
C PHE A 108 -14.38 -5.02 14.47
N THR A 109 -15.40 -4.54 13.75
CA THR A 109 -16.46 -3.70 14.33
C THR A 109 -17.26 -4.42 15.41
N SER A 110 -17.62 -5.69 15.16
CA SER A 110 -18.40 -6.48 16.09
C SER A 110 -17.60 -6.83 17.35
N VAL A 111 -16.38 -7.31 17.21
CA VAL A 111 -15.51 -7.65 18.35
C VAL A 111 -15.19 -6.42 19.20
N PHE A 112 -14.90 -5.27 18.57
CA PHE A 112 -14.64 -4.05 19.32
C PHE A 112 -15.88 -3.55 20.08
N ASN A 113 -17.06 -3.59 19.48
CA ASN A 113 -18.30 -3.22 20.15
C ASN A 113 -18.63 -4.14 21.33
N ASP A 114 -18.37 -5.44 21.20
CA ASP A 114 -18.53 -6.41 22.28
C ASP A 114 -17.57 -6.08 23.44
N TYR A 115 -16.29 -5.94 23.14
CA TYR A 115 -15.23 -5.63 24.09
C TYR A 115 -15.52 -4.35 24.89
N ILE A 116 -15.82 -3.24 24.21
CA ILE A 116 -16.03 -1.95 24.89
C ILE A 116 -17.28 -1.94 25.77
N ARG A 117 -18.37 -2.60 25.34
CA ARG A 117 -19.66 -2.57 26.06
C ARG A 117 -19.75 -3.61 27.17
N ARG A 118 -19.17 -4.80 26.98
CA ARG A 118 -19.28 -5.92 27.93
C ARG A 118 -18.07 -6.05 28.83
N GLU A 119 -16.86 -5.99 28.29
CA GLU A 119 -15.64 -6.18 29.07
C GLU A 119 -15.21 -4.90 29.77
N LEU A 120 -15.12 -3.78 29.04
CA LEU A 120 -14.79 -2.48 29.63
C LEU A 120 -15.98 -1.80 30.32
N ASN A 121 -17.20 -2.33 30.13
CA ASN A 121 -18.46 -1.80 30.66
C ASN A 121 -18.70 -0.31 30.31
N TYR A 122 -18.16 0.16 29.19
CA TYR A 122 -18.37 1.51 28.70
C TYR A 122 -19.63 1.54 27.82
N LYS A 123 -20.69 2.14 28.36
CA LYS A 123 -22.02 2.16 27.74
C LYS A 123 -22.43 3.59 27.47
N VAL A 124 -22.56 3.91 26.19
CA VAL A 124 -23.06 5.19 25.69
C VAL A 124 -24.03 4.95 24.55
N ASP A 125 -24.96 5.89 24.39
CA ASP A 125 -25.95 5.92 23.30
C ASP A 125 -25.39 6.62 22.04
N MET A 126 -24.13 7.05 22.08
CA MET A 126 -23.46 7.61 20.91
C MET A 126 -23.20 6.53 19.85
N PRO A 127 -23.46 6.81 18.56
CA PRO A 127 -23.06 5.93 17.47
C PRO A 127 -21.55 5.73 17.45
N TYR A 128 -21.10 4.49 17.29
CA TYR A 128 -19.70 4.18 17.04
C TYR A 128 -19.45 4.16 15.53
N TYR A 129 -18.66 5.12 15.04
CA TYR A 129 -18.25 5.20 13.64
C TYR A 129 -16.92 4.48 13.43
N THR A 130 -16.89 3.55 12.49
CA THR A 130 -15.72 2.71 12.17
C THR A 130 -14.73 3.39 11.24
N SER A 131 -15.19 4.38 10.50
CA SER A 131 -14.40 5.28 9.69
C SER A 131 -14.79 6.72 10.01
N ALA A 132 -13.82 7.63 9.98
CA ALA A 132 -14.10 9.06 10.11
C ALA A 132 -15.14 9.51 9.06
N ARG A 133 -15.12 8.92 7.87
CA ARG A 133 -16.06 9.21 6.76
C ARG A 133 -17.51 8.86 7.10
N ASP A 134 -17.74 7.88 7.97
CA ASP A 134 -19.10 7.42 8.32
C ASP A 134 -19.85 8.48 9.14
N SER A 135 -19.13 9.41 9.77
CA SER A 135 -19.74 10.50 10.55
C SER A 135 -20.48 11.54 9.69
N GLY A 136 -20.22 11.61 8.38
CA GLY A 136 -20.71 12.67 7.50
C GLY A 136 -20.10 14.06 7.76
N LEU A 137 -19.29 14.22 8.81
CA LEU A 137 -18.63 15.47 9.19
C LEU A 137 -17.16 15.54 8.76
N PHE A 138 -16.63 14.43 8.25
CA PHE A 138 -15.20 14.33 7.94
C PHE A 138 -14.82 15.16 6.73
N GLN A 139 -14.00 16.17 7.00
CA GLN A 139 -13.37 17.02 6.00
C GLN A 139 -11.85 16.81 6.07
N TRP A 140 -11.28 16.22 5.01
CA TRP A 140 -9.85 16.00 4.90
C TRP A 140 -9.20 16.97 3.93
N SER A 141 -8.05 17.49 4.31
CA SER A 141 -7.20 18.31 3.46
C SER A 141 -5.78 17.81 3.47
N TRP A 142 -5.25 17.51 2.29
CA TRP A 142 -3.84 17.17 2.11
C TRP A 142 -2.91 18.39 2.25
N MET A 143 -3.45 19.61 2.11
CA MET A 143 -2.69 20.86 1.97
C MET A 143 -3.05 21.92 3.04
N GLY A 144 -3.84 21.56 4.06
CA GLY A 144 -4.24 22.47 5.14
C GLY A 144 -5.31 23.51 4.77
N GLY A 145 -5.95 23.44 3.61
CA GLY A 145 -7.12 24.26 3.21
C GLY A 145 -8.46 23.49 3.25
N PRO A 146 -9.63 24.13 3.27
CA PRO A 146 -10.92 23.42 3.28
C PRO A 146 -11.09 22.53 2.04
N PRO A 147 -11.73 21.34 2.16
CA PRO A 147 -11.93 20.43 1.03
C PRO A 147 -12.84 21.06 -0.04
N PRO A 148 -12.74 20.62 -1.30
CA PRO A 148 -13.66 21.06 -2.35
C PRO A 148 -15.12 20.73 -1.99
N PRO A 149 -16.09 21.57 -2.39
CA PRO A 149 -17.50 21.47 -1.99
C PRO A 149 -18.22 20.20 -2.48
N THR A 150 -17.58 19.37 -3.31
CA THR A 150 -18.19 18.19 -3.93
C THR A 150 -18.04 16.90 -3.11
N GLY A 151 -17.46 16.94 -1.90
CA GLY A 151 -17.23 15.72 -1.11
C GLY A 151 -16.29 14.71 -1.78
N ALA A 152 -15.59 15.15 -2.84
CA ALA A 152 -14.60 14.34 -3.53
C ALA A 152 -13.51 13.93 -2.53
N ALA A 153 -13.12 12.66 -2.57
CA ALA A 153 -11.92 12.20 -1.88
C ALA A 153 -10.79 13.14 -2.26
N ALA A 154 -10.15 13.73 -1.24
CA ALA A 154 -9.14 14.77 -1.40
C ALA A 154 -8.21 14.42 -2.56
N THR A 155 -8.41 15.13 -3.68
CA THR A 155 -7.73 14.83 -4.93
C THR A 155 -6.32 15.38 -4.84
N THR A 156 -5.39 14.72 -5.50
CA THR A 156 -4.00 15.16 -5.65
C THR A 156 -3.86 16.40 -6.54
N ASP A 157 -4.98 17.01 -6.96
CA ASP A 157 -5.03 18.23 -7.79
C ASP A 157 -4.44 19.47 -7.08
N GLN A 158 -3.91 19.30 -5.86
CA GLN A 158 -3.32 20.35 -5.05
C GLN A 158 -1.82 20.15 -4.76
N GLY A 159 -1.17 19.12 -5.35
CA GLY A 159 0.25 18.84 -5.22
C GLY A 159 0.56 17.43 -4.71
N TYR A 160 1.85 17.08 -4.70
CA TYR A 160 2.32 15.81 -4.15
C TYR A 160 2.61 15.96 -2.66
N THR A 161 1.85 15.27 -1.81
CA THR A 161 2.16 15.23 -0.37
C THR A 161 3.43 14.42 -0.15
N ASP A 162 4.43 15.05 0.45
CA ASP A 162 5.70 14.41 0.78
C ASP A 162 6.06 14.60 2.25
N THR A 163 6.26 13.49 2.96
CA THR A 163 6.77 13.47 4.33
C THR A 163 8.24 13.07 4.40
N ALA A 164 8.87 12.69 3.28
CA ALA A 164 10.26 12.26 3.21
C ALA A 164 11.20 13.38 3.67
N THR A 165 10.94 14.62 3.24
CA THR A 165 11.71 15.79 3.69
C THR A 165 11.64 15.99 5.20
N ALA A 166 10.46 15.84 5.82
CA ALA A 166 10.30 15.98 7.27
C ALA A 166 11.02 14.85 8.03
N LEU A 167 10.93 13.61 7.54
CA LEU A 167 11.64 12.47 8.10
C LEU A 167 13.17 12.66 8.02
N ARG A 168 13.69 13.06 6.85
CA ARG A 168 15.11 13.40 6.66
C ARG A 168 15.56 14.42 7.70
N GLN A 169 14.83 15.53 7.85
CA GLN A 169 15.18 16.57 8.83
C GLN A 169 15.17 16.05 10.27
N ALA A 170 14.19 15.21 10.63
CA ALA A 170 14.12 14.62 11.96
C ALA A 170 15.33 13.71 12.24
N MET A 171 15.72 12.88 11.27
CA MET A 171 16.87 11.98 11.38
C MET A 171 18.21 12.74 11.45
N VAL A 172 18.36 13.83 10.70
CA VAL A 172 19.57 14.67 10.77
C VAL A 172 19.65 15.42 12.11
N LYS A 173 18.53 15.94 12.62
CA LYS A 173 18.48 16.64 13.91
C LYS A 173 18.66 15.70 15.10
N ASN A 174 18.27 14.43 14.96
CA ASN A 174 18.45 13.40 15.97
C ASN A 174 19.17 12.18 15.37
N PRO A 175 20.51 12.12 15.43
CA PRO A 175 21.30 10.99 14.92
C PRO A 175 20.98 9.64 15.59
N PHE A 176 20.27 9.64 16.72
CA PHE A 176 19.84 8.43 17.42
C PHE A 176 18.45 7.95 17.00
N LEU A 177 17.70 8.73 16.20
CA LEU A 177 16.39 8.32 15.70
C LEU A 177 16.53 7.08 14.82
N LYS A 178 15.83 6.01 15.19
CA LYS A 178 15.69 4.76 14.45
C LYS A 178 14.31 4.66 13.80
N VAL A 179 14.25 4.09 12.61
CA VAL A 179 13.02 3.93 11.84
C VAL A 179 12.86 2.45 11.47
N LEU A 180 11.69 1.88 11.75
CA LEU A 180 11.29 0.56 11.26
C LEU A 180 10.09 0.73 10.34
N VAL A 181 10.23 0.28 9.09
CA VAL A 181 9.14 0.22 8.12
C VAL A 181 8.66 -1.23 8.03
N MET A 182 7.38 -1.46 8.36
CA MET A 182 6.77 -2.78 8.35
C MET A 182 5.82 -2.89 7.16
N GLU A 183 6.11 -3.78 6.23
CA GLU A 183 5.51 -3.80 4.89
C GLU A 183 4.79 -5.11 4.60
N GLY A 184 3.68 -5.05 3.87
CA GLY A 184 2.98 -6.23 3.35
C GLY A 184 3.29 -6.48 1.88
N TYR A 185 3.63 -7.70 1.50
CA TYR A 185 3.84 -8.04 0.08
C TYR A 185 2.60 -7.85 -0.80
N TYR A 186 1.41 -7.95 -0.21
CA TYR A 186 0.13 -7.87 -0.93
C TYR A 186 -0.56 -6.52 -0.75
N ASP A 187 0.14 -5.53 -0.18
CA ASP A 187 -0.36 -4.17 -0.02
C ASP A 187 -0.25 -3.38 -1.33
N LEU A 188 -1.39 -3.02 -1.92
CA LEU A 188 -1.45 -2.13 -3.09
C LEU A 188 -1.81 -0.69 -2.70
N ALA A 189 -2.16 -0.44 -1.44
CA ALA A 189 -2.42 0.89 -0.91
C ALA A 189 -1.12 1.67 -0.69
N THR A 190 -0.11 1.00 -0.13
CA THR A 190 1.24 1.51 0.08
C THR A 190 2.28 0.43 -0.28
N PRO A 191 2.52 0.20 -1.59
CA PRO A 191 3.36 -0.91 -2.05
C PRO A 191 4.77 -0.87 -1.45
N PHE A 192 5.28 -2.03 -1.03
CA PHE A 192 6.59 -2.14 -0.37
C PHE A 192 7.72 -1.54 -1.20
N LEU A 193 7.73 -1.73 -2.53
CA LEU A 193 8.77 -1.17 -3.39
C LEU A 193 8.74 0.36 -3.44
N ALA A 194 7.55 0.97 -3.36
CA ALA A 194 7.40 2.42 -3.31
C ALA A 194 7.90 2.98 -1.96
N ALA A 195 7.57 2.32 -0.84
CA ALA A 195 8.09 2.68 0.47
C ALA A 195 9.63 2.58 0.54
N ASN A 196 10.19 1.47 0.07
CA ASN A 196 11.63 1.28 -0.03
C ASN A 196 12.30 2.31 -0.95
N TYR A 197 11.67 2.65 -2.08
CA TYR A 197 12.13 3.72 -2.96
C TYR A 197 12.22 5.04 -2.18
N THR A 198 11.16 5.47 -1.49
CA THR A 198 11.17 6.71 -0.69
C THR A 198 12.28 6.69 0.36
N MET A 199 12.47 5.60 1.09
CA MET A 199 13.51 5.48 2.12
C MET A 199 14.93 5.56 1.54
N ASN A 200 15.14 5.07 0.32
CA ASN A 200 16.42 5.15 -0.38
C ASN A 200 16.69 6.52 -1.00
N HIS A 201 15.68 7.38 -1.14
CA HIS A 201 15.79 8.71 -1.73
C HIS A 201 15.69 9.84 -0.69
N LEU A 202 15.90 9.54 0.59
CA LEU A 202 15.95 10.56 1.66
C LEU A 202 17.19 11.46 1.61
N ASP A 203 18.18 11.17 0.76
CA ASP A 203 19.43 11.93 0.65
C ASP A 203 20.16 12.04 2.01
N LEU A 204 20.28 10.89 2.66
CA LEU A 204 20.99 10.69 3.94
C LEU A 204 22.38 10.09 3.67
N THR A 205 23.39 10.50 4.45
CA THR A 205 24.69 9.83 4.42
C THR A 205 24.57 8.40 4.98
N PRO A 206 25.49 7.48 4.67
CA PRO A 206 25.45 6.11 5.18
C PRO A 206 25.36 6.00 6.71
N GLN A 207 25.90 6.99 7.43
CA GLN A 207 25.83 7.07 8.89
C GLN A 207 24.39 7.21 9.41
N TYR A 208 23.51 7.94 8.72
CA TYR A 208 22.11 8.10 9.10
C TYR A 208 21.23 7.04 8.44
N HIS A 209 21.53 6.66 7.20
CA HIS A 209 20.74 5.69 6.45
C HIS A 209 20.68 4.32 7.15
N LYS A 210 21.78 3.89 7.81
CA LYS A 210 21.81 2.67 8.64
C LYS A 210 20.82 2.64 9.81
N ASN A 211 20.18 3.76 10.16
CA ASN A 211 19.16 3.82 11.20
C ASN A 211 17.77 3.40 10.69
N ILE A 212 17.62 3.16 9.38
CA ILE A 212 16.38 2.70 8.76
C ILE A 212 16.44 1.19 8.62
N SER A 213 15.41 0.51 9.10
CA SER A 213 15.22 -0.93 8.97
C SER A 213 13.89 -1.19 8.29
N THR A 214 13.82 -2.24 7.49
CA THR A 214 12.60 -2.67 6.80
C THR A 214 12.32 -4.12 7.16
N ALA A 215 11.04 -4.45 7.33
CA ALA A 215 10.59 -5.81 7.61
C ALA A 215 9.33 -6.09 6.80
N THR A 216 9.39 -7.10 5.93
CA THR A 216 8.26 -7.47 5.06
C THR A 216 7.59 -8.74 5.55
N TYR A 217 6.27 -8.85 5.29
CA TYR A 217 5.43 -9.95 5.73
C TYR A 217 4.56 -10.45 4.57
N ASP A 218 4.22 -11.73 4.57
CA ASP A 218 3.19 -12.29 3.67
C ASP A 218 1.79 -11.86 4.14
N SER A 219 1.52 -10.55 4.04
CA SER A 219 0.26 -9.89 4.40
C SER A 219 0.01 -8.69 3.48
N GLY A 220 -1.18 -8.10 3.56
CA GLY A 220 -1.47 -6.79 2.97
C GLY A 220 -1.12 -5.63 3.88
N HIS A 221 -1.80 -4.51 3.67
CA HIS A 221 -1.64 -3.21 4.30
C HIS A 221 -1.63 -3.28 5.83
N MET A 222 -2.58 -4.00 6.39
CA MET A 222 -2.59 -4.33 7.81
C MET A 222 -1.77 -5.60 7.99
N VAL A 223 -0.45 -5.42 8.19
CA VAL A 223 0.51 -6.53 8.30
C VAL A 223 0.13 -7.54 9.41
N TYR A 224 -0.63 -7.10 10.41
CA TYR A 224 -1.09 -7.91 11.54
C TYR A 224 -2.30 -8.81 11.21
N LEU A 225 -2.93 -8.68 10.04
CA LEU A 225 -4.08 -9.53 9.69
C LEU A 225 -3.68 -10.99 9.49
N ASN A 226 -2.49 -11.26 8.96
CA ASN A 226 -2.01 -12.62 8.83
C ASN A 226 -1.37 -13.09 10.15
N SER A 227 -2.12 -13.84 10.95
CA SER A 227 -1.64 -14.36 12.25
C SER A 227 -0.42 -15.28 12.14
N THR A 228 -0.20 -15.93 10.99
CA THR A 228 1.01 -16.75 10.79
C THR A 228 2.28 -15.90 10.78
N GLN A 229 2.16 -14.59 10.56
CA GLN A 229 3.27 -13.64 10.55
C GLN A 229 3.54 -13.04 11.94
N HIS A 230 2.65 -13.23 12.94
CA HIS A 230 2.79 -12.63 14.27
C HIS A 230 4.11 -13.00 14.98
N PRO A 231 4.61 -14.25 14.95
CA PRO A 231 5.88 -14.58 15.59
C PRO A 231 7.05 -13.80 14.98
N LYS A 232 7.11 -13.72 13.64
CA LYS A 232 8.11 -12.93 12.92
C LYS A 232 7.99 -11.45 13.25
N MET A 233 6.76 -10.92 13.20
CA MET A 233 6.47 -9.53 13.52
C MET A 233 6.90 -9.14 14.92
N LYS A 234 6.59 -9.98 15.91
CA LYS A 234 7.04 -9.79 17.29
C LYS A 234 8.56 -9.79 17.37
N GLN A 235 9.22 -10.75 16.73
CA GLN A 235 10.68 -10.85 16.75
C GLN A 235 11.33 -9.62 16.11
N ASP A 236 10.86 -9.19 14.95
CA ASP A 236 11.38 -8.02 14.24
C ASP A 236 11.19 -6.74 15.08
N PHE A 237 10.03 -6.58 15.73
CA PHE A 237 9.77 -5.46 16.61
C PHE A 237 10.64 -5.48 17.87
N VAL A 238 10.79 -6.62 18.54
CA VAL A 238 11.68 -6.77 19.71
C VAL A 238 13.12 -6.47 19.33
N ASN A 239 13.61 -7.03 18.22
CA ASN A 239 14.96 -6.76 17.71
C ASN A 239 15.17 -5.26 17.45
N PHE A 240 14.18 -4.58 16.86
CA PHE A 240 14.23 -3.15 16.62
C PHE A 240 14.30 -2.34 17.92
N ILE A 241 13.49 -2.69 18.92
CA ILE A 241 13.51 -2.04 20.24
C ILE A 241 14.87 -2.27 20.91
N ASP A 242 15.35 -3.51 20.96
CA ASP A 242 16.64 -3.84 21.59
C ASP A 242 17.81 -3.12 20.90
N ALA A 243 17.77 -2.99 19.56
CA ALA A 243 18.78 -2.24 18.79
C ALA A 243 18.67 -0.71 18.97
N SER A 244 17.54 -0.22 19.48
CA SER A 244 17.28 1.20 19.72
C SER A 244 17.59 1.61 21.16
N LEU A 245 17.71 0.66 22.08
CA LEU A 245 18.08 0.93 23.48
C LEU A 245 19.59 1.21 23.61
N PRO A 246 19.99 2.11 24.53
CA PRO A 246 21.39 2.27 24.88
C PRO A 246 21.98 0.94 25.36
N LYS A 247 23.14 0.54 24.82
CA LYS A 247 23.90 -0.54 25.42
C LYS A 247 24.41 -0.03 26.76
N GLY A 248 23.95 -0.64 27.86
CA GLY A 248 24.37 -0.27 29.21
C GLY A 248 25.91 -0.22 29.31
N HIS A 249 26.40 0.83 29.96
CA HIS A 249 27.81 0.97 30.33
C HIS A 249 28.17 0.02 31.48
#